data_AF-A0A949PSH8-F1
#
_entry.id   AF-A0A949PSH8-F1
#
_cell.length_a   1.000
_cell.length_b   1.000
_cell.length_c   1.000
_cell.angle_alpha   90.00
_cell.angle_beta   90.00
_cell.angle_gamma   90.00
#
_symmetry.space_group_name_H-M   'P 1'
#
loop_
_entity.id
_entity.type
_entity.pdbx_description
1 polymer ?
#
loop_
_entity_poly.entity_id
_entity_poly.type
_entity_poly.pdbx_seq_one_letter_code
_entity_poly.pdbx_strand_id
1 'polypeptide(L)' 'MRTQHYGICTRKAYSNWARRFILFHDKRHPQNMFAAEVKAFLSHLTVDRQVSASTQNQTPAALLYLYK' A
#
# COMPACT_ATOMS: atom_id res chain seq x y z
N MET A 1 -18.48 14.00 -8.15
CA MET A 1 -17.43 13.31 -7.37
C MET A 1 -16.19 13.20 -8.25
N ARG A 2 -15.02 13.70 -7.81
CA ARG A 2 -13.76 13.58 -8.57
C ARG A 2 -13.32 12.11 -8.55
N THR A 3 -13.77 11.34 -9.52
CA THR A 3 -13.09 10.11 -9.95
C THR A 3 -11.71 10.52 -10.43
N GLN A 4 -10.72 10.49 -9.53
CA GLN A 4 -9.33 10.65 -9.93
C GLN A 4 -9.05 9.52 -10.93
N HIS A 5 -8.92 9.88 -12.20
CA HIS A 5 -8.51 9.00 -13.29
C HIS A 5 -7.06 8.57 -13.05
N TYR A 6 -6.84 7.75 -12.03
CA TYR A 6 -5.62 6.98 -11.93
C TYR A 6 -5.61 6.06 -13.15
N GLY A 7 -4.62 6.25 -14.02
CA GLY A 7 -4.44 5.39 -15.18
C GLY A 7 -4.41 3.92 -14.78
N ILE A 8 -4.71 3.02 -15.72
CA ILE A 8 -4.80 1.57 -15.49
C ILE A 8 -3.57 1.03 -14.75
N CYS A 9 -2.38 1.56 -15.05
CA CYS A 9 -1.12 1.23 -14.39
C CYS A 9 -1.12 1.57 -12.90
N THR A 10 -1.62 2.74 -12.51
CA THR A 10 -1.67 3.19 -11.10
C THR A 10 -2.67 2.39 -10.29
N ARG A 11 -3.84 2.06 -10.86
CA ARG A 11 -4.81 1.19 -10.19
C ARG A 11 -4.25 -0.22 -9.98
N LYS A 12 -3.55 -0.77 -10.97
CA LYS A 12 -2.87 -2.08 -10.87
C LYS A 12 -1.76 -2.06 -9.82
N ALA A 13 -1.00 -0.98 -9.75
CA ALA A 13 0.01 -0.77 -8.70
C ALA A 13 -0.65 -0.76 -7.31
N TYR A 14 -1.76 -0.05 -7.13
CA TYR A 14 -2.47 0.01 -5.85
C TYR A 14 -3.02 -1.35 -5.44
N SER A 15 -3.63 -2.11 -6.36
CA SER A 15 -4.08 -3.48 -6.07
C SER A 15 -2.92 -4.42 -5.71
N ASN A 16 -1.75 -4.26 -6.32
CA ASN A 16 -0.56 -5.02 -5.96
C ASN A 16 -0.05 -4.67 -4.56
N TRP A 17 -0.05 -3.38 -4.20
CA TRP A 17 0.32 -2.92 -2.86
C TRP A 17 -0.64 -3.41 -1.79
N ALA A 18 -1.94 -3.33 -2.05
CA ALA A 18 -2.98 -3.87 -1.17
C ALA A 18 -2.79 -5.38 -0.93
N ARG A 19 -2.56 -6.16 -1.99
CA ARG A 19 -2.30 -7.61 -1.87
C ARG A 19 -1.06 -7.90 -1.03
N ARG A 20 0.04 -7.18 -1.27
CA ARG A 20 1.29 -7.35 -0.50
C ARG A 20 1.11 -6.99 0.97
N PHE A 21 0.36 -5.92 1.26
CA PHE A 21 0.05 -5.51 2.63
C PHE A 21 -0.78 -6.57 3.37
N ILE A 22 -1.82 -7.09 2.73
CA ILE A 22 -2.67 -8.16 3.30
C ILE A 22 -1.85 -9.44 3.54
N LEU A 23 -0.99 -9.83 2.61
CA LEU A 23 -0.14 -11.02 2.75
C LEU A 23 0.92 -10.87 3.85
N PHE A 24 1.49 -9.67 4.01
CA PHE A 24 2.48 -9.40 5.06
C PHE A 24 1.87 -9.52 6.47
N HIS A 25 0.60 -9.17 6.61
CA HIS A 25 -0.13 -9.24 7.88
C HIS A 25 -1.00 -10.50 8.03
N ASP A 26 -0.58 -11.60 7.41
CA ASP A 26 -1.23 -12.91 7.50
C ASP A 26 -2.74 -12.90 7.18
N LYS A 27 -3.10 -12.16 6.12
CA LYS A 27 -4.48 -11.99 5.65
C LYS A 27 -5.44 -11.33 6.64
N ARG A 28 -4.93 -10.64 7.67
CA ARG A 28 -5.78 -9.83 8.55
C ARG A 28 -6.46 -8.72 7.74
N HIS A 29 -7.67 -8.36 8.16
CA HIS A 29 -8.47 -7.36 7.48
C HIS A 29 -7.87 -5.95 7.64
N PRO A 30 -7.68 -5.17 6.56
CA PRO A 30 -7.04 -3.84 6.62
C PRO A 30 -7.75 -2.85 7.53
N GLN A 31 -9.07 -2.98 7.71
CA GLN A 31 -9.83 -2.10 8.61
C GLN A 31 -9.46 -2.25 10.09
N ASN A 32 -8.85 -3.39 10.47
CA ASN A 32 -8.35 -3.61 11.82
C ASN A 32 -6.85 -3.27 11.95
N MET A 33 -6.26 -2.72 10.89
CA MET A 33 -4.87 -2.31 10.82
C MET A 33 -4.82 -0.80 10.73
N PHE A 34 -3.99 -0.18 11.55
CA PHE A 34 -3.88 1.26 11.62
C PHE A 34 -2.42 1.67 11.40
N ALA A 35 -2.01 2.79 11.97
CA ALA A 35 -0.71 3.39 11.68
C ALA A 35 0.49 2.46 12.01
N ALA A 36 0.37 1.58 13.01
CA ALA A 36 1.46 0.70 13.42
C ALA A 36 1.79 -0.35 12.33
N GLU A 37 0.76 -0.99 11.79
CA GLU A 37 0.87 -2.00 10.74
C GLU A 37 1.33 -1.41 9.41
N VAL A 38 0.86 -0.19 9.10
CA VAL A 38 1.33 0.58 7.95
C VAL A 38 2.82 0.91 8.08
N LYS A 39 3.25 1.39 9.26
CA LYS A 39 4.66 1.70 9.51
C LYS A 39 5.54 0.45 9.44
N ALA A 40 5.10 -0.66 10.02
CA ALA A 40 5.81 -1.94 9.95
C ALA A 40 6.00 -2.42 8.50
N PHE A 41 4.95 -2.32 7.67
CA PHE A 41 5.00 -2.69 6.27
C PHE A 41 5.93 -1.77 5.46
N LEU A 42 5.89 -0.45 5.69
CA LEU A 42 6.79 0.50 5.03
C LEU A 42 8.26 0.27 5.43
N SER A 43 8.54 0.00 6.70
CA SER A 43 9.89 -0.37 7.16
C SER A 43 10.36 -1.66 6.48
N HIS A 44 9.52 -2.69 6.43
CA HIS A 44 9.85 -3.94 5.76
C HIS A 44 10.14 -3.74 4.26
N LEU A 45 9.38 -2.89 3.57
CA LEU A 45 9.66 -2.56 2.17
C LEU A 45 11.03 -1.92 1.95
N THR A 46 11.44 -1.07 2.90
CA THR A 46 12.71 -0.35 2.80
C THR A 46 13.89 -1.27 3.08
N VAL A 47 13.76 -2.16 4.06
CA VAL A 47 14.83 -3.06 4.53
C VAL A 47 14.96 -4.30 3.66
N ASP A 48 13.85 -4.95 3.31
CA ASP A 48 13.84 -6.27 2.67
C ASP A 48 13.84 -6.20 1.14
N ARG A 49 13.19 -5.17 0.58
CA ARG A 49 12.93 -5.08 -0.86
C ARG A 49 13.75 -4.02 -1.58
N GLN A 50 14.52 -3.21 -0.85
CA GLN A 50 15.29 -2.05 -1.36
C GLN A 50 14.54 -1.28 -2.46
N VAL A 51 13.23 -1.06 -2.25
CA VAL A 51 12.42 -0.38 -3.27
C VAL A 51 12.88 1.06 -3.41
N SER A 52 12.82 1.58 -4.65
CA SER A 52 13.17 2.97 -4.90
C SER A 52 12.28 3.94 -4.09
N ALA A 53 12.82 5.11 -3.73
CA ALA A 53 12.09 6.13 -3.00
C ALA A 53 10.76 6.53 -3.69
N SER A 54 10.71 6.52 -5.03
CA SER A 54 9.49 6.76 -5.79
C SER A 54 8.42 5.69 -5.57
N THR A 55 8.82 4.44 -5.38
CA THR A 55 7.95 3.30 -5.10
C THR A 55 7.43 3.34 -3.66
N GLN A 56 8.28 3.75 -2.72
CA GLN A 56 7.90 3.97 -1.33
C GLN A 56 6.85 5.10 -1.23
N ASN A 57 7.04 6.20 -1.96
CA ASN A 57 6.11 7.34 -1.95
C ASN A 57 4.71 7.02 -2.53
N GLN A 58 4.58 5.99 -3.38
CA GLN A 58 3.29 5.53 -3.89
C GLN A 58 2.53 4.63 -2.91
N THR A 59 3.23 4.01 -1.96
CA THR A 59 2.63 3.03 -1.03
C THR A 59 1.63 3.68 -0.07
N PRO A 60 1.91 4.84 0.57
CA PRO A 60 0.93 5.55 1.38
C PRO A 60 -0.32 5.97 0.60
N ALA A 61 -0.17 6.39 -0.65
CA ALA A 61 -1.30 6.76 -1.51
C ALA A 61 -2.19 5.55 -1.85
N ALA A 62 -1.58 4.38 -2.09
CA ALA A 62 -2.29 3.13 -2.32
C ALA A 62 -3.06 2.68 -1.06
N LEU A 63 -2.47 2.83 0.12
CA LEU A 63 -3.12 2.51 1.39
C LEU A 63 -4.28 3.48 1.66
N LEU A 64 -4.10 4.79 1.45
CA LEU A 64 -5.18 5.76 1.58
C LEU A 64 -6.35 5.47 0.62
N TYR A 65 -6.06 4.97 -0.57
CA TYR A 65 -7.08 4.49 -1.52
C TYR A 65 -7.82 3.25 -1.01
N LEU A 66 -7.16 2.36 -0.26
CA LEU A 66 -7.78 1.18 0.33
C LEU A 66 -8.77 1.52 1.47
N TYR A 67 -8.47 2.58 2.23
CA TYR A 67 -9.31 3.05 3.35
C TYR A 67 -10.43 4.02 2.94
N LYS A 68 -10.46 4.44 1.67
CA LYS A 68 -11.50 5.31 1.10
C LYS A 68 -12.63 4.49 0.49
#